data_AF-A0A433MR07-F1
#
_entry.id   AF-A0A433MR07-F1
#
_cell.length_a   1.000
_cell.length_b   1.000
_cell.length_c   1.000
_cell.angle_alpha   90.00
_cell.angle_beta   90.00
_cell.angle_gamma   90.00
#
_symmetry.space_group_name_H-M   'P 1'
#
loop_
_entity.id
_entity.type
_entity.pdbx_description
1 polymer ?
#
loop_
_entity_poly.entity_id
_entity_poly.type
_entity_poly.pdbx_seq_one_letter_code
_entity_poly.pdbx_strand_id
1 'polypeptide(L)'
;MRLIVQSLATGRFLAPSQDDGQPEWVRSLAQAGGGVVDDAERAVQLLHDYADADDEPVIVDLDVLGTVEDTDEHQSHFVAGNGERDH
;
A
#
# COMPACT_ATOMS: atom_id res chain seq x y z
N MET A 1 10.27 11.08 -2.49
CA MET A 1 9.22 10.45 -1.68
C MET A 1 7.93 10.59 -2.44
N ARG A 2 7.26 9.48 -2.70
CA ARG A 2 6.03 9.45 -3.52
C ARG A 2 4.99 8.74 -2.68
N LEU A 3 4.25 9.50 -1.90
CA LEU A 3 3.29 8.98 -0.94
C LEU A 3 1.91 8.91 -1.60
N ILE A 4 1.15 7.86 -1.28
CA ILE A 4 -0.24 7.75 -1.68
C ILE A 4 -1.07 7.14 -0.56
N VAL A 5 -2.32 7.57 -0.44
CA VAL A 5 -3.26 6.94 0.50
C VAL A 5 -3.95 5.78 -0.22
N GLN A 6 -3.90 4.59 0.39
CA GLN A 6 -4.57 3.39 -0.08
C GLN A 6 -5.59 2.91 0.95
N SER A 7 -6.75 2.52 0.46
CA SER A 7 -7.78 1.80 1.21
C SER A 7 -7.42 0.32 1.32
N LEU A 8 -7.25 -0.22 2.52
CA LEU A 8 -7.08 -1.66 2.68
C LEU A 8 -8.41 -2.42 2.54
N ALA A 9 -9.53 -1.79 2.89
CA ALA A 9 -10.85 -2.42 2.79
C ALA A 9 -11.27 -2.64 1.32
N THR A 10 -11.00 -1.67 0.44
CA THR A 10 -11.46 -1.71 -0.95
C THR A 10 -10.36 -1.80 -1.99
N GLY A 11 -9.10 -1.63 -1.61
CA GLY A 11 -7.94 -1.64 -2.51
C GLY A 11 -7.86 -0.43 -3.45
N ARG A 12 -8.61 0.63 -3.17
CA ARG A 12 -8.59 1.89 -3.94
C ARG A 12 -7.46 2.80 -3.47
N PHE A 13 -7.11 3.75 -4.33
CA PHE A 13 -6.09 4.76 -4.06
C PHE A 13 -6.72 6.15 -4.11
N LEU A 14 -6.35 7.01 -3.18
CA LEU A 14 -6.76 8.41 -3.19
C LEU A 14 -5.76 9.21 -4.02
N ALA A 15 -6.20 9.71 -5.17
CA ALA A 15 -5.38 10.51 -6.07
C ALA A 15 -6.16 11.74 -6.56
N PRO A 16 -5.50 12.87 -6.83
CA PRO A 16 -6.15 14.01 -7.48
C PRO A 16 -6.72 13.63 -8.84
N SER A 17 -7.99 13.98 -9.06
CA SER A 17 -8.68 13.85 -10.33
C SER A 17 -7.97 14.64 -11.42
N GLN A 18 -7.91 14.10 -12.63
CA GLN A 18 -7.37 14.83 -13.78
C GLN A 18 -8.32 15.92 -14.29
N ASP A 19 -9.62 15.82 -14.00
CA ASP A 19 -10.64 16.73 -14.52
C ASP A 19 -10.75 17.98 -13.62
N ASP A 20 -10.89 17.77 -12.32
CA ASP A 20 -11.19 18.80 -11.33
C ASP A 20 -10.04 19.09 -10.35
N GLY A 21 -9.00 18.24 -10.32
CA GLY A 21 -7.90 18.33 -9.35
C GLY A 21 -8.27 17.96 -7.90
N GLN A 22 -9.54 17.64 -7.64
CA GLN A 22 -10.02 17.20 -6.34
C GLN A 22 -9.61 15.74 -6.06
N PRO A 23 -9.26 15.37 -4.82
CA PRO A 23 -8.89 14.00 -4.49
C PRO A 23 -10.08 13.05 -4.65
N GLU A 24 -9.89 12.00 -5.44
CA GLU A 24 -10.88 10.97 -5.73
C GLU A 24 -10.30 9.56 -5.51
N TRP A 25 -11.19 8.62 -5.17
CA TRP A 25 -10.84 7.22 -4.99
C TRP A 25 -10.83 6.47 -6.32
N VAL A 26 -9.64 6.19 -6.83
CA VAL A 26 -9.42 5.47 -8.09
C VAL A 26 -8.96 4.03 -7.86
N ARG A 27 -9.28 3.13 -8.78
CA ARG A 27 -8.77 1.75 -8.77
C ARG A 27 -7.45 1.59 -9.50
N SER A 28 -6.99 2.63 -10.21
CA SER A 28 -5.78 2.56 -11.04
C SER A 28 -5.05 3.88 -11.06
N LEU A 29 -3.90 3.91 -10.39
CA LEU A 29 -2.94 5.01 -10.39
C LEU A 29 -2.51 5.44 -11.79
N ALA A 30 -2.35 4.49 -12.71
CA ALA A 30 -2.01 4.76 -14.11
C ALA A 30 -3.06 5.61 -14.82
N GLN A 31 -4.34 5.50 -14.43
CA GLN A 31 -5.42 6.30 -14.99
C GLN A 31 -5.55 7.66 -14.32
N ALA A 32 -5.03 7.82 -13.10
CA ALA A 32 -5.04 9.07 -12.35
C ALA A 32 -3.79 9.94 -12.58
N GLY A 33 -2.98 9.64 -13.61
CA GLY A 33 -1.83 10.46 -13.98
C GLY A 33 -0.68 10.45 -12.96
N GLY A 34 -0.66 9.50 -12.03
CA GLY A 34 0.41 9.40 -11.02
C GLY A 34 0.28 10.39 -9.87
N GLY A 35 -0.96 10.73 -9.48
CA GLY A 35 -1.30 11.63 -8.38
C GLY A 35 -0.80 11.19 -7.00
N VAL A 36 0.50 11.40 -6.78
CA VAL A 36 1.22 11.16 -5.52
C VAL A 36 1.44 12.46 -4.78
N VAL A 37 1.50 12.38 -3.46
CA VAL A 37 1.84 13.48 -2.58
C VAL A 37 3.33 13.40 -2.25
N ASP A 38 4.03 14.53 -2.29
CA ASP A 38 5.45 14.62 -1.94
C ASP A 38 5.70 14.80 -0.43
N ASP A 39 4.63 15.05 0.33
CA ASP A 39 4.69 15.40 1.75
C ASP A 39 3.77 14.51 2.62
N ALA A 40 4.30 14.05 3.74
CA ALA A 40 3.61 13.12 4.63
C ALA A 40 2.47 13.80 5.41
N GLU A 41 2.65 15.07 5.82
CA GLU A 41 1.58 15.78 6.54
C GLU A 41 0.39 16.04 5.62
N ARG A 42 0.66 16.37 4.35
CA ARG A 42 -0.37 16.46 3.30
C ARG A 42 -1.10 15.14 3.10
N ALA A 43 -0.39 14.01 3.10
CA ALA A 43 -1.01 12.69 2.97
C ALA A 43 -1.91 12.34 4.18
N VAL A 44 -1.48 12.67 5.41
CA VAL A 44 -2.29 12.49 6.62
C VAL A 44 -3.55 13.36 6.59
N GLN A 45 -3.44 14.61 6.15
CA GLN A 45 -4.59 15.49 6.03
C GLN A 45 -5.60 14.97 5.00
N LEU A 46 -5.12 14.51 3.84
CA LEU A 46 -5.97 13.90 2.81
C LEU A 46 -6.67 12.64 3.32
N LEU A 47 -5.94 11.78 4.04
CA LEU A 47 -6.50 10.61 4.68
C LEU A 47 -7.61 11.00 5.66
N HIS A 48 -7.38 11.99 6.52
CA HIS A 48 -8.36 12.38 7.52
C HIS A 48 -9.60 13.08 6.91
N ASP A 49 -9.43 13.81 5.80
CA ASP A 49 -10.50 14.59 5.18
C ASP A 49 -11.35 13.77 4.18
N TYR A 50 -10.73 12.79 3.50
CA TYR A 50 -11.36 12.03 2.40
C TYR A 50 -11.48 10.53 2.62
N ALA A 51 -10.84 9.97 3.65
CA ALA A 51 -10.98 8.56 3.99
C ALA A 51 -11.89 8.35 5.18
N ASP A 52 -12.76 7.34 5.07
CA ASP A 52 -13.60 6.92 6.17
C ASP A 52 -12.84 5.93 7.06
N ALA A 53 -13.20 5.86 8.34
CA ALA A 53 -12.53 4.97 9.29
C ALA A 53 -12.76 3.48 8.96
N ASP A 54 -13.87 3.17 8.29
CA ASP A 54 -14.20 1.80 7.84
C ASP A 54 -13.32 1.33 6.68
N ASP A 55 -12.70 2.27 5.96
CA ASP A 55 -11.98 2.00 4.71
C ASP A 55 -10.52 1.55 4.97
N GLU A 56 -10.10 1.55 6.24
CA GLU A 56 -8.74 1.24 6.72
C GLU A 56 -7.66 1.92 5.88
N PRO A 57 -7.66 3.27 5.81
CA PRO A 57 -6.73 3.99 4.95
C PRO A 57 -5.30 3.96 5.51
N VAL A 58 -4.34 3.68 4.63
CA VAL A 58 -2.90 3.65 4.95
C VAL A 58 -2.11 4.51 3.98
N ILE A 59 -1.02 5.10 4.46
CA ILE A 59 -0.09 5.86 3.62
C ILE A 59 0.99 4.92 3.12
N VAL A 60 1.11 4.80 1.81
CA VAL A 60 2.05 3.94 1.11
C VAL A 60 3.12 4.80 0.43
N ASP A 61 4.39 4.51 0.69
CA ASP A 61 5.51 5.13 -0.03
C ASP A 61 5.89 4.28 -1.26
N LEU A 62 5.64 4.83 -2.43
CA LEU A 62 5.93 4.21 -3.72
C LEU A 62 7.42 4.25 -4.09
N ASP A 63 8.22 5.06 -3.41
CA ASP A 63 9.67 5.12 -3.63
C ASP A 63 10.37 3.90 -3.02
N VAL A 64 9.93 3.50 -1.83
CA VAL A 64 10.35 2.29 -1.11
C VAL A 64 9.83 1.03 -1.81
N LEU A 65 8.58 1.01 -2.30
CA LEU A 65 8.08 -0.13 -3.08
C LEU A 65 8.88 -0.41 -4.37
N GLY A 66 9.52 0.63 -4.93
CA GLY A 66 10.40 0.49 -6.09
C GLY A 66 11.82 0.02 -5.76
N THR A 67 12.18 -0.08 -4.48
CA THR A 67 13.55 -0.33 -4.02
C THR A 67 13.63 -1.43 -2.96
N VAL A 68 13.42 -2.69 -3.35
CA VAL A 68 13.92 -3.92 -2.68
C VAL A 68 12.84 -4.81 -2.01
N GLU A 69 12.67 -5.98 -2.64
CA GLU A 69 12.45 -7.31 -2.06
C GLU A 69 11.33 -7.50 -1.01
N ASP A 70 10.14 -7.89 -1.47
CA ASP A 70 9.36 -8.92 -0.76
C ASP A 70 9.41 -10.20 -1.62
N THR A 71 10.58 -10.83 -1.57
CA THR A 71 10.82 -12.20 -1.99
C THR A 71 11.20 -12.95 -0.71
N ASP A 72 10.31 -12.98 0.28
CA ASP A 72 10.44 -13.94 1.39
C ASP A 72 10.01 -15.33 0.89
N GLU A 73 10.85 -15.90 0.03
CA GLU A 73 10.80 -17.30 -0.38
C GLU A 73 11.51 -18.19 0.66
N HIS A 74 11.55 -17.81 1.95
CA HIS A 74 12.44 -18.46 2.92
C HIS A 74 11.87 -18.75 4.31
N GLN A 75 10.59 -19.16 4.36
CA GLN A 75 10.07 -19.99 5.46
C GLN A 75 9.68 -21.40 4.96
N SER A 76 10.55 -22.04 4.17
CA SER A 76 10.52 -23.49 3.93
C SER A 76 11.74 -24.15 4.59
N HIS A 77 11.80 -24.09 5.91
CA HIS A 77 12.70 -24.94 6.70
C HIS A 77 11.96 -25.49 7.91
N PHE A 78 10.97 -26.35 7.67
CA PHE A 78 10.60 -27.34 8.68
C PHE A 78 11.25 -28.67 8.29
N VAL A 79 12.29 -29.02 9.02
CA VAL A 79 13.09 -30.23 8.82
C VAL A 79 12.19 -31.45 9.01
N ALA A 80 11.91 -32.18 7.93
CA ALA A 80 11.47 -33.57 8.03
C ALA A 80 12.71 -34.39 8.42
N GLY A 81 12.98 -34.47 9.72
CA GLY A 81 14.22 -34.99 10.28
C GLY A 81 14.00 -36.06 11.34
N ASN A 82 13.59 -37.24 10.89
CA ASN A 82 13.93 -38.56 11.44
C ASN A 82 13.34 -38.99 12.79
N GLY A 83 12.56 -40.07 12.73
CA GLY A 83 12.27 -40.92 13.88
C GLY A 83 13.54 -41.56 14.44
N GLU A 84 13.79 -41.31 15.72
CA GLU A 84 14.55 -42.19 16.60
C GLU A 84 13.57 -43.20 17.18
N ARG A 85 13.47 -44.39 16.56
CA ARG A 85 14.23 -45.63 16.82
C ARG A 85 13.73 -46.39 18.07
N ASP A 86 13.02 -47.45 17.74
CA ASP A 86 12.76 -48.68 18.49
C ASP A 86 14.00 -49.20 19.24
N HIS A 87 13.85 -49.40 20.55
CA HIS A 87 14.30 -50.59 21.30
C HIS A 87 13.55 -50.67 22.63
#